data_AF-A0A2A3JNZ3-F1
#
_entry.id   AF-A0A2A3JNZ3-F1
#
_cell.length_a   1.000
_cell.length_b   1.000
_cell.length_c   1.000
_cell.angle_alpha   90.00
_cell.angle_beta   90.00
_cell.angle_gamma   90.00
#
_symmetry.space_group_name_H-M   'P 1'
#
loop_
_entity.id
_entity.type
_entity.pdbx_description
1 polymer ?
#
loop_
_entity_poly.entity_id
_entity_poly.type
_entity_poly.pdbx_seq_one_letter_code
_entity_poly.pdbx_strand_id
1 'polypeptide(L)'
;RSLWGHSYGGVFALATLLSEPSAFRAYMPVSATTGFGGRSLFAMEAEAPRLADGRAEVLIMLGDSEHRSGTPAPEAPRPNPDTLEMGALLARRSDLHVQVEVLEGLGHGATFAASLPRCFALAEG
;
A
#
# COMPACT_ATOMS: atom_id res chain seq x y z
N ARG A 1 -10.29 8.79 11.00
CA ARG A 1 -10.92 8.09 9.85
C ARG A 1 -9.83 7.35 9.11
N SER A 2 -10.08 6.14 8.65
CA SER A 2 -9.06 5.32 7.99
C SER A 2 -9.56 4.85 6.62
N LEU A 3 -8.67 4.74 5.64
CA LEU A 3 -8.97 4.29 4.29
C LEU A 3 -8.23 2.98 4.01
N TRP A 4 -8.98 1.89 3.92
CA TRP A 4 -8.47 0.59 3.50
C TRP A 4 -8.86 0.32 2.04
N GLY A 5 -7.99 -0.36 1.31
CA GLY A 5 -8.36 -0.86 0.00
C GLY A 5 -7.45 -1.98 -0.47
N HIS A 6 -8.05 -2.98 -1.12
CA HIS A 6 -7.35 -4.11 -1.73
C HIS A 6 -7.26 -3.95 -3.25
N SER A 7 -6.15 -4.36 -3.86
CA SER A 7 -5.96 -4.31 -5.31
C SER A 7 -6.14 -2.88 -5.85
N TYR A 8 -7.13 -2.64 -6.73
CA TYR A 8 -7.46 -1.30 -7.20
C TYR A 8 -7.98 -0.38 -6.09
N GLY A 9 -8.60 -0.92 -5.05
CA GLY A 9 -8.89 -0.17 -3.84
C GLY A 9 -7.61 0.32 -3.14
N GLY A 10 -6.54 -0.49 -3.18
CA GLY A 10 -5.22 -0.09 -2.66
C GLY A 10 -4.57 1.00 -3.50
N VAL A 11 -4.73 0.95 -4.83
CA VAL A 11 -4.34 2.04 -5.74
C VAL A 11 -5.09 3.32 -5.40
N PHE A 12 -6.41 3.24 -5.18
CA PHE A 12 -7.22 4.39 -4.77
C PHE A 12 -6.78 4.95 -3.40
N ALA A 13 -6.47 4.09 -2.44
CA ALA A 13 -5.96 4.52 -1.13
C ALA A 13 -4.63 5.28 -1.25
N LEU A 14 -3.68 4.77 -2.05
CA LEU A 14 -2.44 5.47 -2.35
C LEU A 14 -2.68 6.78 -3.10
N ALA A 15 -3.50 6.78 -4.15
CA ALA A 15 -3.82 7.99 -4.89
C ALA A 15 -4.48 9.07 -4.00
N THR A 16 -5.29 8.66 -3.03
CA THR A 16 -5.90 9.57 -2.05
C THR A 16 -4.84 10.12 -1.10
N LEU A 17 -3.95 9.29 -0.55
CA LEU A 17 -2.83 9.74 0.28
C LEU A 17 -1.94 10.75 -0.46
N LEU A 18 -1.63 10.47 -1.72
CA LEU A 18 -0.73 11.28 -2.53
C LEU A 18 -1.36 12.59 -3.06
N SER A 19 -2.68 12.72 -3.03
CA SER A 19 -3.38 13.94 -3.47
C SER A 19 -3.94 14.77 -2.33
N GLU A 20 -4.43 14.14 -1.27
CA GLU A 20 -4.97 14.79 -0.08
C GLU A 20 -4.61 13.95 1.17
N PRO A 21 -3.37 14.07 1.67
CA PRO A 21 -2.89 13.28 2.81
C PRO A 21 -3.63 13.59 4.11
N SER A 22 -4.34 14.73 4.20
CA SER A 22 -5.10 15.11 5.41
C SER A 22 -6.50 14.49 5.46
N ALA A 23 -6.98 13.88 4.37
CA ALA A 23 -8.33 13.31 4.30
C ALA A 23 -8.57 12.17 5.31
N PHE A 24 -7.54 11.38 5.59
CA PHE A 24 -7.59 10.26 6.52
C PHE A 24 -6.39 10.28 7.47
N ARG A 25 -6.59 9.78 8.69
CA ARG A 25 -5.48 9.62 9.65
C ARG A 25 -4.62 8.40 9.34
N ALA A 26 -5.19 7.42 8.63
CA ALA A 26 -4.55 6.16 8.32
C ALA A 26 -4.93 5.65 6.92
N TYR A 27 -3.95 5.15 6.18
CA TYR A 27 -4.09 4.60 4.84
C TYR A 27 -3.54 3.17 4.83
N MET A 28 -4.33 2.22 4.34
CA MET A 28 -4.02 0.79 4.40
C MET A 28 -4.14 0.15 3.01
N PRO A 29 -3.23 0.47 2.08
CA PRO A 29 -3.22 -0.12 0.74
C PRO A 29 -2.71 -1.57 0.80
N VAL A 30 -3.54 -2.51 0.35
CA VAL A 30 -3.24 -3.95 0.35
C VAL A 30 -3.15 -4.48 -1.07
N SER A 31 -2.06 -5.16 -1.41
CA SER A 31 -1.78 -5.69 -2.75
C SER A 31 -2.05 -4.66 -3.85
N ALA A 32 -1.65 -3.42 -3.61
CA ALA A 32 -1.87 -2.32 -4.54
C ALA A 32 -1.03 -2.54 -5.80
N THR A 33 -1.67 -2.46 -6.96
CA THR A 33 -0.99 -2.61 -8.26
C THR A 33 -0.20 -1.35 -8.59
N THR A 34 0.94 -1.13 -7.92
CA THR A 34 1.73 0.12 -8.01
C THR A 34 2.34 0.39 -9.39
N GLY A 35 2.52 -0.64 -10.21
CA GLY A 35 2.92 -0.51 -11.62
C GLY A 35 1.79 -0.09 -12.58
N PHE A 36 0.54 0.00 -12.12
CA PHE A 36 -0.60 0.41 -12.93
C PHE A 36 -0.38 1.79 -13.58
N GLY A 37 -0.93 1.98 -14.79
CA GLY A 37 -0.87 3.26 -15.49
C GLY A 37 0.55 3.72 -15.84
N GLY A 38 1.50 2.80 -15.99
CA GLY A 38 2.91 3.13 -16.27
C GLY A 38 3.59 3.78 -15.06
N ARG A 39 3.34 3.25 -13.85
CA ARG A 39 3.88 3.78 -12.58
C ARG A 39 3.39 5.21 -12.26
N SER A 40 2.14 5.54 -12.60
CA SER A 40 1.57 6.88 -12.36
C SER A 40 1.58 7.30 -10.89
N LEU A 41 1.41 6.36 -9.95
CA LEU A 41 1.53 6.64 -8.52
C LEU A 41 2.92 7.17 -8.11
N PHE A 42 4.00 6.78 -8.81
CA PHE A 42 5.33 7.29 -8.53
C PHE A 42 5.49 8.74 -8.97
N ALA A 43 4.88 9.11 -10.10
CA ALA A 43 4.81 10.51 -10.52
C ALA A 43 3.99 11.35 -9.54
N MET A 44 2.89 10.79 -9.01
CA MET A 44 2.11 11.45 -7.94
C MET A 44 2.92 11.61 -6.66
N GLU A 45 3.71 10.62 -6.26
CA GLU A 45 4.52 10.66 -5.04
C GLU A 45 5.56 11.80 -5.06
N ALA A 46 6.21 12.01 -6.21
CA ALA A 46 7.20 13.08 -6.38
C ALA A 46 6.62 14.49 -6.14
N GLU A 47 5.35 14.70 -6.46
CA GLU A 47 4.65 16.00 -6.35
C GLU A 47 3.67 16.05 -5.17
N ALA A 48 3.58 14.99 -4.37
CA ALA A 48 2.54 14.84 -3.36
C ALA A 48 2.70 15.87 -2.23
N PRO A 49 1.64 16.65 -1.90
CA PRO A 49 1.69 17.61 -0.81
C PRO A 49 2.03 16.90 0.50
N ARG A 50 2.66 17.64 1.42
CA ARG A 50 2.98 17.14 2.77
C ARG A 50 1.95 17.62 3.77
N LEU A 51 1.72 16.84 4.83
CA LEU A 51 0.94 17.36 5.95
C LEU A 51 1.70 18.53 6.59
N ALA A 52 1.00 19.64 6.79
CA ALA A 52 1.54 20.79 7.52
C ALA A 52 1.73 20.47 9.00
N ASP A 53 0.79 19.72 9.59
CA ASP A 53 0.78 19.33 10.99
C ASP A 53 0.46 17.84 11.16
N GLY A 54 1.10 17.21 12.15
CA GLY A 54 0.85 15.82 12.52
C GLY A 54 1.52 14.80 11.61
N ARG A 55 1.05 13.54 11.70
CA ARG A 55 1.58 12.40 10.96
C ARG A 55 0.46 11.44 10.60
N ALA A 56 0.38 11.03 9.33
CA ALA A 56 -0.56 9.97 8.91
C ALA A 56 0.09 8.59 9.04
N GLU A 57 -0.71 7.60 9.43
CA GLU A 57 -0.30 6.20 9.49
C GLU A 57 -0.48 5.55 8.11
N VAL A 58 0.51 4.78 7.65
CA VAL A 58 0.47 4.07 6.37
C VAL A 58 0.91 2.63 6.60
N LEU A 59 -0.01 1.69 6.41
CA LEU A 59 0.27 0.25 6.48
C LEU A 59 0.10 -0.37 5.10
N ILE A 60 1.22 -0.63 4.45
CA ILE A 60 1.27 -1.32 3.16
C ILE A 60 1.40 -2.81 3.43
N MET A 61 0.51 -3.61 2.83
CA MET A 61 0.59 -5.07 2.88
C MET A 61 0.58 -5.67 1.48
N LEU A 62 1.36 -6.72 1.27
CA LEU A 62 1.42 -7.47 0.01
C LEU A 62 1.85 -8.91 0.26
N GLY A 63 1.38 -9.83 -0.57
CA GLY A 63 1.86 -11.19 -0.59
C GLY A 63 3.15 -11.32 -1.39
N ASP A 64 3.97 -12.31 -1.05
CA ASP A 64 5.17 -12.67 -1.82
C ASP A 64 4.89 -13.69 -2.93
N SER A 65 3.69 -14.26 -2.98
CA SER A 65 3.28 -15.27 -3.96
C SER A 65 2.25 -14.70 -4.96
N GLU A 66 2.15 -13.37 -5.01
CA GLU A 66 1.30 -12.64 -5.96
C GLU A 66 1.81 -12.82 -7.39
N HIS A 67 0.88 -13.10 -8.30
CA HIS A 67 1.14 -13.16 -9.74
C HIS A 67 -0.09 -12.70 -10.51
N ARG A 68 0.11 -12.34 -11.77
CA ARG A 68 -0.98 -11.90 -12.62
C ARG A 68 -1.85 -13.10 -12.99
N SER A 69 -3.17 -12.92 -12.99
CA SER A 69 -4.07 -13.94 -13.51
C SER A 69 -3.67 -14.34 -14.93
N GLY A 70 -3.51 -15.64 -15.16
CA GLY A 70 -3.07 -16.18 -16.45
C GLY A 70 -1.55 -16.21 -16.66
N THR A 71 -0.74 -15.84 -15.67
CA THR A 71 0.69 -16.16 -15.65
C THR A 71 0.97 -17.33 -14.70
N PRO A 72 2.06 -18.09 -14.91
CA PRO A 72 2.50 -19.06 -13.92
C PRO A 72 2.72 -18.42 -12.55
N ALA A 73 2.52 -19.20 -11.49
CA ALA A 73 2.95 -18.83 -10.16
C ALA A 73 4.48 -18.62 -10.14
N PRO A 74 5.00 -17.73 -9.28
CA PRO A 74 6.44 -17.52 -9.19
C PRO A 74 7.13 -18.78 -8.65
N GLU A 75 8.32 -19.10 -9.16
CA GLU A 75 9.11 -20.26 -8.74
C GLU A 75 9.61 -20.14 -7.29
N ALA A 76 9.71 -18.91 -6.79
CA ALA A 76 10.10 -18.58 -5.43
C ALA A 76 9.32 -17.35 -4.94
N PRO A 77 9.09 -17.22 -3.62
CA PRO A 77 8.50 -16.02 -3.02
C PRO A 77 9.24 -14.75 -3.45
N ARG A 78 8.51 -13.81 -4.03
CA ARG A 78 9.03 -12.52 -4.48
C ARG A 78 7.93 -11.45 -4.34
N PRO A 79 7.95 -10.65 -3.26
CA PRO A 79 7.05 -9.51 -3.14
C PRO A 79 7.24 -8.54 -4.31
N ASN A 80 6.17 -7.86 -4.70
CA ASN A 80 6.19 -6.93 -5.82
C ASN A 80 7.22 -5.80 -5.58
N PRO A 81 8.26 -5.67 -6.42
CA PRO A 81 9.33 -4.69 -6.21
C PRO A 81 8.84 -3.24 -6.28
N ASP A 82 7.86 -2.93 -7.14
CA ASP A 82 7.30 -1.57 -7.23
C ASP A 82 6.57 -1.20 -5.93
N THR A 83 5.91 -2.16 -5.28
CA THR A 83 5.20 -1.90 -4.01
C THR A 83 6.20 -1.68 -2.86
N LEU A 84 7.29 -2.44 -2.82
CA LEU A 84 8.38 -2.21 -1.85
C LEU A 84 9.07 -0.86 -2.08
N GLU A 85 9.31 -0.50 -3.34
CA GLU A 85 9.92 0.79 -3.70
C GLU A 85 9.03 1.97 -3.29
N MET A 86 7.73 1.90 -3.57
CA MET A 86 6.75 2.90 -3.11
C MET A 86 6.77 3.04 -1.59
N GLY A 87 6.79 1.91 -0.85
CA GLY A 87 6.90 1.95 0.61
C GLY A 87 8.18 2.64 1.09
N ALA A 88 9.32 2.38 0.45
CA ALA A 88 10.59 3.02 0.78
C ALA A 88 10.64 4.52 0.43
N LEU A 89 9.94 4.95 -0.62
CA LEU A 89 9.75 6.37 -0.95
C LEU A 89 8.92 7.06 0.12
N LEU A 90 7.74 6.52 0.44
CA LEU A 90 6.86 7.07 1.47
C LEU A 90 7.53 7.11 2.85
N ALA A 91 8.33 6.10 3.21
CA ALA A 91 9.06 6.06 4.48
C ALA A 91 10.09 7.18 4.66
N ARG A 92 10.52 7.85 3.57
CA ARG A 92 11.41 9.02 3.64
C ARG A 92 10.67 10.31 4.02
N ARG A 93 9.35 10.28 4.06
CA ARG A 93 8.52 11.44 4.39
C ARG A 93 8.33 11.54 5.91
N SER A 94 8.77 12.65 6.50
CA SER A 94 8.65 12.87 7.95
C SER A 94 7.20 13.02 8.43
N ASP A 95 6.30 13.39 7.53
CA ASP A 95 4.87 13.53 7.76
C ASP A 95 4.10 12.20 7.71
N LEU A 96 4.77 11.06 7.48
CA LEU A 96 4.16 9.74 7.44
C LEU A 96 4.83 8.77 8.43
N HIS A 97 4.03 7.84 8.97
CA HIS A 97 4.53 6.62 9.59
C HIS A 97 4.27 5.46 8.64
N VAL A 98 5.33 4.87 8.10
CA VAL A 98 5.17 3.82 7.10
C VAL A 98 5.61 2.48 7.66
N GLN A 99 4.70 1.51 7.59
CA GLN A 99 4.96 0.11 7.84
C GLN A 99 4.69 -0.66 6.54
N VAL A 100 5.60 -1.56 6.18
CA VAL A 100 5.45 -2.47 5.05
C VAL A 100 5.53 -3.89 5.59
N GLU A 101 4.50 -4.68 5.35
CA GLU A 101 4.38 -6.06 5.83
C GLU A 101 4.16 -7.01 4.65
N VAL A 102 5.07 -7.98 4.50
CA VAL A 102 4.96 -9.04 3.52
C VAL A 102 4.21 -10.22 4.13
N LEU A 103 3.10 -10.60 3.52
CA LEU A 103 2.27 -11.72 3.93
C LEU A 103 2.81 -13.00 3.26
N GLU A 104 3.68 -13.70 3.96
CA GLU A 104 4.43 -14.85 3.44
C GLU A 104 3.52 -15.96 2.90
N GLY A 105 3.85 -16.48 1.72
CA GLY A 105 3.13 -17.55 1.04
C GLY A 105 1.76 -17.14 0.46
N LEU A 106 1.33 -15.89 0.64
CA LEU A 106 0.01 -15.45 0.18
C LEU A 106 0.05 -14.95 -1.26
N GLY A 107 -0.91 -15.42 -2.06
CA GLY A 107 -1.23 -14.85 -3.36
C GLY A 107 -2.24 -13.70 -3.26
N HIS A 108 -2.46 -13.00 -4.37
CA HIS A 108 -3.21 -11.73 -4.44
C HIS A 108 -4.60 -11.77 -3.80
N GLY A 109 -5.37 -12.83 -3.99
CA GLY A 109 -6.70 -12.96 -3.40
C GLY A 109 -6.66 -13.21 -1.89
N ALA A 110 -5.67 -13.97 -1.42
CA ALA A 110 -5.56 -14.36 -0.01
C ALA A 110 -5.20 -13.19 0.91
N THR A 111 -4.48 -12.19 0.38
CA THR A 111 -4.12 -10.98 1.12
C THR A 111 -5.33 -10.14 1.54
N PHE A 112 -6.47 -10.23 0.82
CA PHE A 112 -7.68 -9.50 1.16
C PHE A 112 -8.10 -9.78 2.61
N ALA A 113 -8.41 -11.04 2.93
CA ALA A 113 -8.89 -11.41 4.25
C ALA A 113 -7.75 -11.39 5.28
N ALA A 114 -6.54 -11.80 4.89
CA ALA A 114 -5.38 -11.82 5.79
C ALA A 114 -4.97 -10.43 6.28
N SER A 115 -5.23 -9.37 5.50
CA SER A 115 -4.92 -8.00 5.90
C SER A 115 -5.84 -7.43 6.99
N LEU A 116 -7.09 -7.93 7.07
CA LEU A 116 -8.15 -7.30 7.87
C LEU A 116 -7.82 -7.18 9.36
N PRO A 117 -7.28 -8.21 10.05
CA PRO A 117 -6.98 -8.11 11.49
C PRO A 117 -6.01 -6.97 11.81
N ARG A 118 -4.92 -6.82 11.03
CA ARG A 118 -3.95 -5.73 11.21
C ARG A 118 -4.57 -4.37 10.88
N CYS A 119 -5.37 -4.30 9.82
CA CYS A 119 -6.07 -3.07 9.45
C CYS A 119 -7.09 -2.61 10.49
N PHE A 120 -7.86 -3.53 11.07
CA PHE A 120 -8.82 -3.18 12.12
C PHE A 120 -8.12 -2.70 13.38
N ALA A 121 -7.04 -3.37 13.81
CA ALA A 121 -6.25 -2.92 14.95
C ALA A 121 -5.70 -1.49 14.75
N LEU A 122 -5.21 -1.15 13.55
CA LEU A 122 -4.78 0.21 13.23
C LEU A 122 -5.95 1.20 13.15
N ALA A 123 -7.12 0.77 12.70
CA ALA A 123 -8.31 1.62 12.59
C ALA A 123 -8.96 1.93 13.95
N GLU A 124 -8.77 1.09 14.96
CA GLU A 124 -9.29 1.26 16.32
C GLU A 124 -8.46 2.26 17.16
N GLY A 125 -7.14 2.25 17.03
CA GLY A 125 -6.24 3.19 17.72
C GLY A 125 -6.07 4.49 16.96
#